data_AF-A0A7S0AYJ2-F1
#
_entry.id   AF-A0A7S0AYJ2-F1
#
_cell.length_a   1.000
_cell.length_b   1.000
_cell.length_c   1.000
_cell.angle_alpha   90.00
_cell.angle_beta   90.00
_cell.angle_gamma   90.00
#
_symmetry.space_group_name_H-M   'P 1'
#
loop_
_entity.id
_entity.type
_entity.pdbx_description
1 polymer ?
#
loop_
_entity_poly.entity_id
_entity_poly.type
_entity_poly.pdbx_seq_one_letter_code
_entity_poly.pdbx_strand_id
1 'polypeptide(L)'
;VHLVLGAGKTDGAMDAANILKPMLARGELRMIGATTLDEYRQHIEKDSAFERRFQQVRVDEPSVEATISILRGLSDRYEAHHGVRVADAALISAAQLSDRYITTRFLPDKAIDLIDEACATRRVQLDSRPEEIDVLERKILQAEIESTALGREKDKESKKRRKLVQEDIANWKEELAPLKAKWDADRGRADEIKQTKEKLAGLEAKAAAAKRVG
;
A
#
# COMPACT_ATOMS: atom_id res chain seq x y z
N VAL A 1 -26.64 -3.09 4.23
CA VAL A 1 -27.99 -3.46 4.74
C VAL A 1 -29.09 -2.61 4.10
N HIS A 2 -28.94 -1.28 4.03
CA HIS A 2 -29.90 -0.43 3.33
C HIS A 2 -30.08 -0.80 1.84
N LEU A 3 -29.06 -1.28 1.13
CA LEU A 3 -29.19 -1.76 -0.26
C LEU A 3 -30.15 -2.95 -0.40
N VAL A 4 -30.17 -3.85 0.59
CA VAL A 4 -31.04 -5.03 0.63
C VAL A 4 -32.46 -4.64 1.08
N LEU A 5 -32.58 -3.61 1.93
CA LEU A 5 -33.86 -3.12 2.46
C LEU A 5 -34.51 -2.01 1.61
N GLY A 6 -33.73 -1.31 0.79
CA GLY A 6 -34.12 -0.14 -0.01
C GLY A 6 -34.40 -0.45 -1.48
N ALA A 7 -33.98 -1.62 -1.98
CA ALA A 7 -34.28 -2.12 -3.32
C ALA A 7 -35.79 -2.38 -3.56
N GLY A 8 -36.62 -2.34 -2.52
CA GLY A 8 -38.06 -2.57 -2.60
C GLY A 8 -38.90 -1.38 -3.09
N LYS A 9 -38.30 -0.23 -3.46
CA LYS A 9 -39.05 0.92 -4.01
C LYS A 9 -39.23 0.90 -5.53
N THR A 10 -38.59 -0.04 -6.23
CA THR A 10 -38.81 -0.27 -7.67
C THR A 10 -39.63 -1.55 -7.86
N ASP A 11 -40.70 -1.42 -8.65
CA ASP A 11 -41.92 -2.23 -8.78
C ASP A 11 -41.77 -3.72 -9.19
N GLY A 12 -40.75 -4.44 -8.69
CA GLY A 12 -40.56 -5.86 -9.05
C GLY A 12 -39.36 -6.60 -8.47
N ALA A 13 -38.51 -5.97 -7.64
CA ALA A 13 -37.43 -6.70 -6.97
C ALA A 13 -37.97 -7.43 -5.73
N MET A 14 -37.70 -8.73 -5.62
CA MET A 14 -38.07 -9.58 -4.48
C MET A 14 -37.71 -8.88 -3.17
N ASP A 15 -38.72 -8.52 -2.36
CA ASP A 15 -38.54 -7.70 -1.16
C ASP A 15 -37.83 -8.51 -0.07
N ALA A 16 -36.50 -8.53 -0.13
CA ALA A 16 -35.64 -9.24 0.80
C ALA A 16 -35.91 -8.84 2.26
N ALA A 17 -36.45 -7.64 2.48
CA ALA A 17 -36.90 -7.20 3.80
C ALA A 17 -38.01 -8.10 4.37
N ASN A 18 -38.96 -8.55 3.55
CA ASN A 18 -40.06 -9.42 3.98
C ASN A 18 -39.61 -10.85 4.26
N ILE A 19 -38.49 -11.29 3.68
CA ILE A 19 -37.87 -12.59 3.99
C ILE A 19 -37.12 -12.53 5.32
N LEU A 20 -36.46 -11.40 5.62
CA LEU A 20 -35.66 -11.24 6.83
C LEU A 20 -36.51 -11.03 8.10
N LYS A 21 -37.65 -10.33 7.99
CA LYS A 21 -38.53 -10.02 9.14
C LYS A 21 -38.95 -11.26 9.95
N PRO A 22 -39.46 -12.36 9.36
CA PRO A 22 -39.84 -13.55 10.12
C PRO A 22 -38.65 -14.22 10.82
N MET A 23 -37.49 -14.29 10.15
CA MET A 23 -36.28 -14.92 10.70
C MET A 23 -35.70 -14.12 11.87
N LEU A 24 -35.70 -12.79 11.77
CA LEU A 24 -35.31 -11.89 12.85
C LEU A 24 -36.30 -11.94 14.03
N ALA A 25 -37.60 -12.05 13.75
CA ALA A 25 -38.62 -12.14 14.79
C ALA A 25 -38.54 -13.46 15.58
N ARG A 26 -38.20 -14.58 14.92
CA ARG A 26 -37.98 -15.89 15.56
C ARG A 26 -36.58 -16.03 16.20
N GLY A 27 -35.67 -15.09 15.95
CA GLY A 27 -34.29 -15.16 16.46
C GLY A 27 -33.41 -16.21 15.76
N GLU A 28 -33.85 -16.74 14.62
CA GLU A 28 -33.11 -17.73 13.82
C GLU A 28 -31.93 -17.10 13.07
N LEU A 29 -31.97 -15.78 12.85
CA LEU A 29 -30.92 -15.03 12.17
C LEU A 29 -30.25 -14.05 13.13
N ARG A 30 -28.93 -14.18 13.28
CA ARG A 30 -28.07 -13.17 13.92
C ARG A 30 -27.35 -12.40 12.83
N MET A 31 -27.45 -11.08 12.84
CA MET A 31 -26.79 -10.24 11.85
C MET A 31 -26.29 -8.93 12.46
N ILE A 32 -25.23 -8.38 11.84
CA ILE A 32 -24.72 -7.03 12.12
C ILE A 32 -24.90 -6.22 10.85
N GLY A 33 -25.56 -5.06 10.95
CA GLY A 33 -25.72 -4.14 9.86
C GLY A 33 -24.75 -2.96 9.94
N ALA A 34 -24.15 -2.61 8.81
CA ALA A 34 -23.40 -1.37 8.63
C ALA A 34 -24.12 -0.51 7.58
N THR A 35 -24.40 0.74 7.93
CA THR A 35 -25.15 1.70 7.10
C THR A 35 -24.94 3.11 7.65
N THR A 36 -25.17 4.15 6.85
CA THR A 36 -25.08 5.53 7.32
C THR A 36 -26.31 5.90 8.17
N LEU A 37 -26.19 6.95 8.99
CA LEU A 37 -27.31 7.42 9.82
C LEU A 37 -28.52 7.83 8.97
N ASP A 38 -28.28 8.43 7.81
CA ASP A 38 -29.34 8.87 6.90
C ASP A 38 -30.08 7.69 6.28
N GLU A 39 -29.35 6.65 5.85
CA GLU A 39 -29.96 5.41 5.35
C GLU A 39 -30.76 4.69 6.44
N TYR A 40 -30.25 4.67 7.68
CA TYR A 40 -30.95 4.09 8.82
C TYR A 40 -32.29 4.79 9.05
N ARG A 41 -32.29 6.13 9.08
CA ARG A 41 -33.51 6.95 9.23
C ARG A 41 -34.50 6.75 8.08
N GLN A 42 -33.99 6.60 6.87
CA GLN A 42 -34.84 6.49 5.68
C GLN A 42 -35.50 5.11 5.53
N HIS A 43 -34.80 4.04 5.91
CA HIS A 43 -35.19 2.67 5.57
C HIS A 43 -35.46 1.74 6.77
N ILE A 44 -34.86 1.98 7.93
CA ILE A 44 -34.96 1.08 9.09
C ILE A 44 -35.86 1.67 10.17
N GLU A 45 -35.67 2.95 10.50
CA GLU A 45 -36.42 3.64 11.55
C GLU A 45 -37.92 3.80 11.20
N LYS A 46 -38.25 3.87 9.90
CA LYS A 46 -39.65 3.94 9.45
C LYS A 46 -40.40 2.60 9.54
N ASP A 47 -39.70 1.49 9.70
CA ASP A 47 -40.30 0.15 9.76
C ASP A 47 -40.24 -0.40 11.19
N SER A 48 -41.42 -0.41 11.84
CA SER A 48 -41.56 -0.83 13.23
C SER A 48 -41.07 -2.27 13.50
N ALA A 49 -41.08 -3.15 12.49
CA ALA A 49 -40.59 -4.51 12.65
C ALA A 49 -39.06 -4.57 12.76
N PHE A 50 -38.35 -3.69 12.06
CA PHE A 50 -36.89 -3.63 12.11
C PHE A 50 -36.38 -2.77 13.27
N GLU A 51 -37.01 -1.63 13.54
CA GLU A 51 -36.64 -0.73 14.64
C GLU A 51 -36.59 -1.47 15.99
N ARG A 52 -37.56 -2.38 16.24
CA ARG A 52 -37.64 -3.17 17.48
C ARG A 52 -36.64 -4.34 17.54
N ARG A 53 -35.91 -4.62 16.46
CA ARG A 53 -35.01 -5.78 16.33
C ARG A 53 -33.56 -5.39 16.12
N PHE A 54 -33.30 -4.17 15.66
CA PHE A 54 -31.96 -3.61 15.59
C PHE A 54 -31.67 -2.72 16.78
N GLN A 55 -30.56 -2.98 17.45
CA GLN A 55 -29.96 -2.04 18.40
C GLN A 55 -29.02 -1.12 17.62
N GLN A 56 -29.23 0.19 17.69
CA GLN A 56 -28.29 1.14 17.12
C GLN A 56 -27.00 1.16 17.95
N VAL A 57 -25.87 0.95 17.27
CA VAL A 57 -24.52 1.15 17.80
C VAL A 57 -23.88 2.23 16.93
N ARG A 58 -23.69 3.41 17.51
CA ARG A 58 -23.08 4.54 16.81
C ARG A 58 -21.56 4.39 16.83
N VAL A 59 -20.95 4.48 15.66
CA VAL A 59 -19.49 4.47 15.48
C VAL A 59 -19.13 5.81 14.85
N ASP A 60 -18.51 6.67 15.63
CA ASP A 60 -18.05 7.98 15.18
C ASP A 60 -16.64 7.89 14.58
N GLU A 61 -16.27 8.91 13.80
CA GLU A 61 -14.91 9.06 13.29
C GLU A 61 -13.90 9.15 14.46
N PRO A 62 -12.78 8.40 14.41
CA PRO A 62 -11.76 8.47 15.45
C PRO A 62 -11.04 9.81 15.43
N SER A 63 -10.55 10.23 16.61
CA SER A 63 -9.64 11.37 16.68
C SER A 63 -8.33 11.10 15.95
N VAL A 64 -7.56 12.15 15.67
CA VAL A 64 -6.21 12.03 15.10
C VAL A 64 -5.32 11.13 15.97
N GLU A 65 -5.36 11.27 17.29
CA GLU A 65 -4.58 10.44 18.23
C GLU A 65 -5.02 8.96 18.22
N ALA A 66 -6.33 8.71 18.18
CA ALA A 66 -6.86 7.35 18.03
C ALA A 66 -6.44 6.75 16.69
N THR A 67 -6.47 7.52 15.61
CA THR A 67 -6.00 7.10 14.29
C THR A 67 -4.52 6.73 14.30
N ILE A 68 -3.65 7.52 14.94
CA ILE A 68 -2.22 7.19 15.08
C ILE A 68 -2.07 5.83 15.78
N SER A 69 -2.86 5.57 16.82
CA SER A 69 -2.83 4.28 17.54
C SER A 69 -3.30 3.11 16.66
N ILE A 70 -4.35 3.32 15.86
CA ILE A 70 -4.82 2.34 14.87
C ILE A 70 -3.74 2.06 13.84
N LEU A 71 -3.12 3.11 13.28
CA LEU A 71 -2.05 2.99 12.30
C LEU A 71 -0.83 2.25 12.86
N ARG A 72 -0.44 2.51 14.11
CA ARG A 72 0.63 1.75 14.78
C ARG A 72 0.31 0.25 14.86
N GLY A 73 -0.93 -0.10 15.19
CA GLY A 73 -1.37 -1.50 15.22
C GLY A 73 -1.46 -2.16 13.83
N LEU A 74 -1.57 -1.38 12.76
CA LEU A 74 -1.58 -1.86 11.37
C LEU A 74 -0.20 -1.82 10.71
N SER A 75 0.74 -1.04 11.25
CA SER A 75 2.05 -0.74 10.65
C SER A 75 2.79 -2.01 10.23
N ASP A 76 2.91 -2.99 11.14
CA ASP A 76 3.64 -4.24 10.87
C ASP A 76 3.08 -5.00 9.67
N ARG A 77 1.75 -4.96 9.49
CA ARG A 77 1.08 -5.63 8.37
C ARG A 77 1.39 -4.94 7.04
N TYR A 78 1.38 -3.61 6.99
CA TYR A 78 1.74 -2.85 5.79
C TYR A 78 3.23 -2.95 5.47
N GLU A 79 4.08 -2.89 6.49
CA GLU A 79 5.52 -3.09 6.34
C GLU A 79 5.84 -4.48 5.75
N ALA A 80 5.17 -5.54 6.23
CA ALA A 80 5.34 -6.88 5.70
C ALA A 80 4.81 -7.01 4.26
N HIS A 81 3.64 -6.44 3.97
CA HIS A 81 3.02 -6.49 2.65
C HIS A 81 3.88 -5.78 1.58
N HIS A 82 4.37 -4.57 1.88
CA HIS A 82 5.15 -3.77 0.94
C HIS A 82 6.66 -4.03 1.01
N GLY A 83 7.14 -4.73 2.03
CA GLY A 83 8.58 -4.96 2.25
C GLY A 83 9.35 -3.66 2.54
N VAL A 84 8.72 -2.72 3.24
CA VAL A 84 9.31 -1.43 3.65
C VAL A 84 9.28 -1.28 5.17
N ARG A 85 9.94 -0.24 5.69
CA ARG A 85 9.83 0.17 7.08
C ARG A 85 9.14 1.53 7.14
N VAL A 86 8.15 1.65 8.01
CA VAL A 86 7.37 2.85 8.24
C VAL A 86 7.83 3.47 9.56
N ALA A 87 8.30 4.71 9.50
CA ALA A 87 8.68 5.44 10.71
C ALA A 87 7.43 5.90 11.47
N ASP A 88 7.49 5.92 12.80
CA ASP A 88 6.38 6.42 13.63
C ASP A 88 6.00 7.86 13.26
N ALA A 89 7.00 8.70 12.95
CA ALA A 89 6.77 10.06 12.46
C ALA A 89 5.93 10.10 11.17
N ALA A 90 6.08 9.12 10.27
CA ALA A 90 5.28 9.03 9.05
C ALA A 90 3.81 8.71 9.36
N LEU A 91 3.54 7.87 10.36
CA LEU A 91 2.17 7.59 10.83
C LEU A 91 1.51 8.84 11.41
N ILE A 92 2.26 9.60 12.22
CA ILE A 92 1.80 10.88 12.79
C ILE A 92 1.49 11.87 11.66
N SER A 93 2.40 12.04 10.71
CA SER A 93 2.19 12.93 9.56
C SER A 93 1.02 12.50 8.70
N ALA A 94 0.83 11.21 8.42
CA ALA A 94 -0.30 10.72 7.64
C ALA A 94 -1.64 11.04 8.30
N ALA A 95 -1.75 10.81 9.62
CA ALA A 95 -2.96 11.13 10.37
C ALA A 95 -3.25 12.65 10.38
N GLN A 96 -2.24 13.48 10.71
CA GLN A 96 -2.41 14.93 10.80
C GLN A 96 -2.70 15.60 9.45
N LEU A 97 -1.98 15.20 8.40
CA LEU A 97 -2.11 15.83 7.08
C LEU A 97 -3.39 15.36 6.37
N SER A 98 -3.76 14.08 6.47
CA SER A 98 -5.03 13.61 5.91
C SER A 98 -6.23 14.27 6.61
N ASP A 99 -6.16 14.45 7.93
CA ASP A 99 -7.20 15.15 8.67
C ASP A 99 -7.35 16.60 8.19
N ARG A 100 -6.22 17.30 8.06
CA ARG A 100 -6.20 18.73 7.70
C ARG A 100 -6.58 19.02 6.26
N TYR A 101 -6.17 18.18 5.31
CA TYR A 101 -6.24 18.51 3.88
C TYR A 101 -7.22 17.65 3.08
N ILE A 102 -7.58 16.44 3.56
CA ILE A 102 -8.53 15.57 2.88
C ILE A 102 -9.88 15.66 3.62
N THR A 103 -10.69 16.63 3.24
CA THR A 103 -11.97 16.95 3.90
C THR A 103 -13.16 16.15 3.39
N THR A 104 -13.01 15.46 2.25
CA THR A 104 -14.08 14.68 1.61
C THR A 104 -14.19 13.25 2.15
N ARG A 105 -13.26 12.83 3.00
CA ARG A 105 -13.16 11.47 3.57
C ARG A 105 -12.91 11.55 5.08
N PHE A 106 -13.20 10.45 5.76
CA PHE A 106 -13.11 10.32 7.20
C PHE A 106 -11.90 9.48 7.61
N LEU A 107 -11.35 9.77 8.79
CA LEU A 107 -10.43 8.89 9.49
C LEU A 107 -11.15 7.58 9.91
N PRO A 108 -10.40 6.48 10.08
CA PRO A 108 -8.96 6.32 9.85
C PRO A 108 -8.63 6.01 8.37
N ASP A 109 -9.64 5.78 7.55
CA ASP A 109 -9.56 5.27 6.17
C ASP A 109 -8.64 6.11 5.27
N LYS A 110 -8.83 7.43 5.23
CA LYS A 110 -7.97 8.33 4.45
C LYS A 110 -6.49 8.32 4.87
N ALA A 111 -6.20 8.07 6.16
CA ALA A 111 -4.84 8.02 6.65
C ALA A 111 -4.17 6.68 6.34
N ILE A 112 -4.95 5.59 6.39
CA ILE A 112 -4.52 4.25 5.97
C ILE A 112 -4.12 4.26 4.49
N ASP A 113 -4.95 4.85 3.63
CA ASP A 113 -4.65 4.96 2.20
C ASP A 113 -3.37 5.73 1.91
N LEU A 114 -3.12 6.85 2.61
CA LEU A 114 -1.86 7.61 2.44
C LEU A 114 -0.64 6.78 2.83
N ILE A 115 -0.73 5.98 3.90
CA ILE A 115 0.37 5.09 4.30
C ILE A 115 0.55 3.99 3.25
N ASP A 116 -0.52 3.41 2.74
CA ASP A 116 -0.46 2.35 1.72
C ASP A 116 0.19 2.88 0.43
N GLU A 117 -0.24 4.04 -0.05
CA GLU A 117 0.31 4.69 -1.25
C GLU A 117 1.78 5.09 -1.07
N ALA A 118 2.14 5.62 0.11
CA ALA A 118 3.53 5.94 0.43
C ALA A 118 4.42 4.69 0.48
N CYS A 119 3.91 3.59 1.04
CA CYS A 119 4.62 2.31 1.08
C CYS A 119 4.81 1.73 -0.33
N ALA A 120 3.76 1.72 -1.14
CA ALA A 120 3.81 1.27 -2.54
C ALA A 120 4.81 2.10 -3.35
N THR A 121 4.75 3.43 -3.23
CA THR A 121 5.70 4.34 -3.89
C THR A 121 7.13 4.04 -3.48
N ARG A 122 7.39 3.86 -2.18
CA ARG A 122 8.72 3.53 -1.67
C ARG A 122 9.20 2.17 -2.18
N ARG A 123 8.31 1.19 -2.30
CA ARG A 123 8.65 -0.13 -2.84
C ARG A 123 9.10 -0.04 -4.29
N VAL A 124 8.36 0.70 -5.12
CA VAL A 124 8.73 0.92 -6.52
C VAL A 124 10.11 1.58 -6.62
N GLN A 125 10.43 2.54 -5.76
CA GLN A 125 11.75 3.19 -5.73
C GLN A 125 12.88 2.23 -5.33
N LEU A 126 12.63 1.27 -4.43
CA LEU A 126 13.63 0.27 -4.03
C LEU A 126 13.91 -0.74 -5.14
N ASP A 127 12.86 -1.16 -5.86
CA ASP A 127 12.99 -2.09 -6.99
C ASP A 127 13.55 -1.38 -8.25
N SER A 128 13.44 -0.06 -8.30
CA SER A 128 13.95 0.77 -9.40
C SER A 128 15.46 0.94 -9.31
N ARG A 129 16.06 1.05 -10.49
CA ARG A 129 17.49 1.31 -10.62
C ARG A 129 17.79 2.77 -10.23
N PRO A 130 18.81 3.03 -9.38
CA PRO A 130 19.22 4.39 -9.07
C PRO A 130 19.55 5.19 -10.33
N GLU A 131 19.08 6.43 -10.39
CA GLU A 131 19.27 7.31 -11.55
C GLU A 131 20.77 7.52 -11.86
N GLU A 132 21.61 7.62 -10.83
CA GLU A 132 23.07 7.74 -10.97
C GLU A 132 23.68 6.56 -11.74
N ILE A 133 23.23 5.34 -11.46
CA ILE A 133 23.68 4.11 -12.15
C ILE A 133 23.23 4.15 -13.61
N ASP A 134 21.97 4.51 -13.85
CA ASP A 134 21.39 4.55 -15.19
C ASP A 134 22.04 5.63 -16.08
N VAL A 135 22.36 6.80 -15.52
CA VAL A 135 23.08 7.87 -16.22
C VAL A 135 24.50 7.43 -16.59
N LEU A 136 25.25 6.84 -15.66
CA LEU A 136 26.61 6.35 -15.92
C LEU A 136 26.63 5.24 -16.98
N GLU A 137 25.68 4.31 -16.92
CA GLU A 137 25.60 3.25 -17.94
C GLU A 137 25.26 3.78 -19.32
N ARG A 138 24.33 4.76 -19.42
CA ARG A 138 24.03 5.41 -20.69
C ARG A 138 25.25 6.12 -21.27
N LYS A 139 26.05 6.81 -20.44
CA LYS A 139 27.31 7.43 -20.86
C LYS A 139 28.32 6.39 -21.37
N ILE A 140 28.52 5.30 -20.61
CA ILE A 140 29.41 4.21 -20.99
C ILE A 140 28.98 3.60 -22.32
N LEU A 141 27.69 3.30 -22.50
CA LEU A 141 27.17 2.71 -23.73
C LEU A 141 27.41 3.62 -24.94
N GLN A 142 27.12 4.91 -24.80
CA GLN A 142 27.36 5.89 -25.88
C GLN A 142 28.85 5.96 -26.26
N ALA A 143 29.73 6.00 -25.27
CA ALA A 143 31.17 6.02 -25.51
C ALA A 143 31.70 4.69 -26.08
N GLU A 144 31.13 3.54 -25.69
CA GLU A 144 31.48 2.24 -26.27
C GLU A 144 31.11 2.16 -27.75
N ILE A 145 29.97 2.75 -28.14
CA ILE A 145 29.56 2.89 -29.54
C ILE A 145 30.54 3.81 -30.29
N GLU A 146 30.88 4.97 -29.73
CA GLU A 146 31.88 5.90 -30.30
C GLU A 146 33.24 5.22 -30.50
N SER A 147 33.76 4.55 -29.47
CA SER A 147 35.03 3.81 -29.50
C SER A 147 35.02 2.70 -30.56
N THR A 148 33.90 2.00 -30.73
CA THR A 148 33.75 0.96 -31.75
C THR A 148 33.75 1.54 -33.16
N ALA A 149 33.08 2.68 -33.37
CA ALA A 149 33.07 3.39 -34.64
C ALA A 149 34.48 3.91 -35.00
N LEU A 150 35.14 4.60 -34.07
CA LEU A 150 36.52 5.09 -34.23
C LEU A 150 37.53 3.96 -34.44
N GLY A 151 37.22 2.75 -33.97
CA GLY A 151 38.05 1.57 -34.19
C GLY A 151 38.11 1.06 -35.63
N ARG A 152 37.16 1.48 -36.48
CA ARG A 152 37.13 1.15 -37.91
C ARG A 152 37.96 2.14 -38.75
N GLU A 153 38.28 3.30 -38.19
CA GLU A 153 39.04 4.36 -38.85
C GLU A 153 40.56 4.13 -38.72
N LYS A 154 41.32 4.60 -39.73
CA LYS A 154 42.77 4.37 -39.83
C LYS A 154 43.64 5.60 -39.54
N ASP A 155 43.05 6.78 -39.48
CA ASP A 155 43.77 8.04 -39.30
C ASP A 155 44.29 8.22 -37.86
N LYS A 156 45.27 9.11 -37.69
CA LYS A 156 45.93 9.34 -36.40
C LYS A 156 45.02 10.04 -35.38
N GLU A 157 44.12 10.89 -35.83
CA GLU A 157 43.24 11.66 -34.94
C GLU A 157 42.16 10.76 -34.33
N SER A 158 41.53 9.88 -35.14
CA SER A 158 40.59 8.87 -34.67
C SER A 158 41.23 7.91 -33.65
N LYS A 159 42.50 7.53 -33.85
CA LYS A 159 43.24 6.71 -32.87
C LYS A 159 43.49 7.43 -31.55
N LYS A 160 43.80 8.73 -31.57
CA LYS A 160 43.95 9.54 -30.34
C LYS A 160 42.61 9.71 -29.63
N ARG A 161 41.56 10.08 -30.36
CA ARG A 161 40.21 10.23 -29.81
C ARG A 161 39.71 8.94 -29.19
N ARG A 162 39.92 7.80 -29.86
CA ARG A 162 39.57 6.48 -29.32
C ARG A 162 40.25 6.19 -27.99
N LYS A 163 41.52 6.56 -27.82
CA LYS A 163 42.22 6.38 -26.53
C LYS A 163 41.57 7.21 -25.41
N LEU A 164 41.27 8.48 -25.68
CA LEU A 164 40.58 9.35 -24.71
C LEU A 164 39.21 8.78 -24.32
N VAL A 165 38.42 8.35 -25.31
CA VAL A 165 37.11 7.73 -25.07
C VAL A 165 37.24 6.43 -24.26
N GLN A 166 38.30 5.64 -24.48
CA GLN A 166 38.57 4.44 -23.68
C GLN A 166 38.98 4.77 -22.23
N GLU A 167 39.72 5.85 -22.02
CA GLU A 167 40.03 6.37 -20.67
C GLU A 167 38.76 6.85 -19.97
N ASP A 168 37.89 7.60 -20.64
CA ASP A 168 36.59 8.04 -20.10
C ASP A 168 35.69 6.85 -19.72
N ILE A 169 35.62 5.81 -20.58
CA ILE A 169 34.90 4.57 -20.29
C ILE A 169 35.46 3.89 -19.03
N ALA A 170 36.79 3.83 -18.89
CA ALA A 170 37.43 3.21 -17.73
C ALA A 170 37.09 3.98 -16.44
N ASN A 171 37.18 5.31 -16.47
CA ASN A 171 36.84 6.18 -15.35
C ASN A 171 35.37 6.01 -14.93
N TRP A 172 34.42 6.05 -15.87
CA TRP A 172 33.00 5.85 -15.55
C TRP A 172 32.70 4.43 -15.07
N LYS A 173 33.42 3.41 -15.55
CA LYS A 173 33.28 2.03 -15.03
C LYS A 173 33.79 1.92 -13.59
N GLU A 174 34.86 2.62 -13.26
CA GLU A 174 35.40 2.69 -11.89
C GLU A 174 34.43 3.40 -10.94
N GLU A 175 33.78 4.48 -11.39
CA GLU A 175 32.71 5.17 -10.64
C GLU A 175 31.44 4.32 -10.48
N LEU A 176 31.07 3.56 -11.53
CA LEU A 176 29.85 2.75 -11.56
C LEU A 176 29.95 1.50 -10.67
N ALA A 177 31.14 0.89 -10.57
CA ALA A 177 31.36 -0.33 -9.81
C ALA A 177 30.91 -0.25 -8.33
N PRO A 178 31.32 0.75 -7.52
CA PRO A 178 30.89 0.86 -6.13
C PRO A 178 29.39 1.14 -6.01
N LEU A 179 28.80 1.92 -6.92
CA LEU A 179 27.36 2.23 -6.91
C LEU A 179 26.52 0.97 -7.17
N LYS A 180 26.91 0.17 -8.16
CA LYS A 180 26.27 -1.13 -8.43
C LYS A 180 26.42 -2.10 -7.26
N ALA A 181 27.63 -2.25 -6.73
CA ALA A 181 27.89 -3.14 -5.60
C ALA A 181 27.04 -2.77 -4.38
N LYS A 182 26.92 -1.47 -4.08
CA LYS A 182 26.05 -0.97 -3.03
C LYS A 182 24.58 -1.27 -3.31
N TRP A 183 24.09 -1.00 -4.51
CA TRP A 183 22.70 -1.27 -4.89
C TRP A 183 22.35 -2.76 -4.82
N ASP A 184 23.20 -3.63 -5.33
CA ASP A 184 22.98 -5.09 -5.25
C ASP A 184 23.00 -5.59 -3.79
N ALA A 185 23.88 -5.04 -2.95
CA ALA A 185 23.91 -5.35 -1.53
C ALA A 185 22.66 -4.84 -0.79
N ASP A 186 22.18 -3.63 -1.12
CA ASP A 186 20.96 -3.05 -0.55
C ASP A 186 19.72 -3.87 -0.93
N ARG A 187 19.62 -4.28 -2.20
CA ARG A 187 18.53 -5.15 -2.69
C ARG A 187 18.55 -6.51 -2.00
N GLY A 188 19.72 -7.16 -1.91
CA GLY A 188 19.86 -8.44 -1.23
C GLY A 188 19.41 -8.38 0.24
N ARG A 189 19.84 -7.35 0.98
CA ARG A 189 19.40 -7.14 2.36
C ARG A 189 17.90 -6.88 2.48
N ALA A 190 17.31 -6.12 1.56
CA ALA A 190 15.87 -5.86 1.56
C ALA A 190 15.06 -7.15 1.35
N ASP A 191 15.50 -8.02 0.44
CA ASP A 191 14.86 -9.31 0.18
C ASP A 191 14.98 -10.28 1.37
N GLU A 192 16.13 -10.31 2.05
CA GLU A 192 16.32 -11.09 3.28
C GLU A 192 15.39 -10.63 4.41
N ILE A 193 15.26 -9.31 4.60
CA ILE A 193 14.35 -8.73 5.60
C ILE A 193 12.90 -9.12 5.28
N LYS A 194 12.50 -9.04 4.01
CA LYS A 194 11.17 -9.43 3.56
C LYS A 194 10.86 -10.88 3.89
N GLN A 195 11.73 -11.80 3.47
CA GLN A 195 11.55 -13.24 3.76
C GLN A 195 11.48 -13.52 5.26
N THR A 196 12.26 -12.80 6.06
CA THR A 196 12.27 -12.95 7.52
C THR A 196 10.95 -12.46 8.13
N LYS A 197 10.43 -11.31 7.68
CA LYS A 197 9.14 -10.78 8.14
C LYS A 197 7.96 -11.67 7.74
N GLU A 198 7.96 -12.20 6.52
CA GLU A 198 6.92 -13.14 6.07
C GLU A 198 6.91 -14.43 6.93
N LYS A 199 8.09 -14.97 7.25
CA LYS A 199 8.23 -16.10 8.17
C LYS A 199 7.70 -15.77 9.57
N LEU A 200 8.06 -14.59 10.10
CA LEU A 200 7.59 -14.14 11.42
C LEU A 200 6.06 -14.04 11.45
N ALA A 201 5.45 -13.35 10.48
CA ALA A 201 4.00 -13.20 10.38
C ALA A 201 3.30 -14.57 10.27
N GLY A 202 3.87 -15.50 9.50
CA GLY A 202 3.38 -16.87 9.40
C GLY A 202 3.43 -17.66 10.71
N LEU A 203 4.48 -17.46 11.52
CA LEU A 203 4.60 -18.08 12.84
C LEU A 203 3.63 -17.48 13.86
N GLU A 204 3.46 -16.15 13.86
CA GLU A 204 2.50 -15.45 14.72
C GLU A 204 1.06 -15.88 14.43
N ALA A 205 0.70 -16.02 13.14
CA ALA A 205 -0.61 -16.53 12.74
C ALA A 205 -0.85 -17.96 13.26
N LYS A 206 0.16 -18.84 13.19
CA LYS A 206 0.09 -20.20 13.75
C LYS A 206 -0.06 -20.19 15.27
N ALA A 207 0.69 -19.34 15.97
CA ALA A 207 0.60 -19.19 17.42
C ALA A 207 -0.78 -18.67 17.87
N ALA A 208 -1.31 -17.67 17.17
CA ALA A 208 -2.65 -17.14 17.44
C ALA A 208 -3.75 -18.19 17.18
N ALA A 209 -3.61 -19.00 16.13
CA ALA A 209 -4.53 -20.10 15.85
C ALA A 209 -4.48 -21.17 16.95
N ALA A 210 -3.29 -21.57 17.40
CA ALA A 210 -3.14 -22.55 18.48
C ALA A 210 -3.79 -22.07 19.79
N LYS A 211 -3.63 -20.79 20.13
CA LYS A 211 -4.21 -20.17 21.33
C LYS A 211 -5.75 -20.03 21.29
N ARG A 212 -6.37 -20.13 20.10
CA ARG A 212 -7.84 -20.10 19.96
C ARG A 212 -8.47 -21.49 20.08
N VAL A 213 -7.68 -22.55 19.87
CA VAL A 213 -8.14 -23.95 19.89
C VAL A 213 -7.89 -24.63 21.24
N GLY A 214 -6.91 -24.15 22.02
CA GLY A 214 -6.68 -24.54 23.41
C GLY A 214 -7.38 -23.61 24.40
#